data_AF-A0A497KXQ6-F1
#
_entry.id   AF-A0A497KXQ6-F1
#
_cell.length_a   1.000
_cell.length_b   1.000
_cell.length_c   1.000
_cell.angle_alpha   90.00
_cell.angle_beta   90.00
_cell.angle_gamma   90.00
#
_symmetry.space_group_name_H-M   'P 1'
#
loop_
_entity.id
_entity.type
_entity.pdbx_description
1 polymer ?
#
loop_
_entity_poly.entity_id
_entity_poly.type
_entity_poly.pdbx_seq_one_letter_code
_entity_poly.pdbx_strand_id
1 'polypeptide(L)'
;MMRMSTRQVALTATMSAASIVIAYSKGLAIPSLPGVVEFMTVLIFISGFCFGRLVGAAVGVVALTIYMLIPYPFAHPAAWLFSISPILLAVMAALGAMFGIAGAAVSRIIRPEGKARFALSLALVGLGLTFVYDVMSSVGFALAYPAFTSVWQAIVLTFVSLYLPWPPIVHTATNTVIFATVAPVLIAAIRKLPETTG
;
A
#
# COMPACT_ATOMS: atom_id res chain seq x y z
N MET A 1 -7.82 26.19 -0.03
CA MET A 1 -7.24 25.08 -0.83
C MET A 1 -5.74 25.05 -0.61
N MET A 2 -5.18 23.96 -0.06
CA MET A 2 -3.72 23.78 -0.06
C MET A 2 -3.26 23.52 -1.49
N ARG A 3 -2.37 24.37 -2.02
CA ARG A 3 -1.75 24.14 -3.34
C ARG A 3 -0.50 23.28 -3.16
N MET A 4 -0.42 22.18 -3.91
CA MET A 4 0.81 21.39 -3.99
C MET A 4 1.85 22.15 -4.82
N SER A 5 3.11 22.12 -4.39
CA SER A 5 4.21 22.65 -5.18
C SER A 5 4.54 21.71 -6.35
N THR A 6 5.19 22.23 -7.39
CA THR A 6 5.66 21.43 -8.54
C THR A 6 6.48 20.22 -8.10
N ARG A 7 7.34 20.39 -7.07
CA ARG A 7 8.11 19.30 -6.47
C ARG A 7 7.22 18.22 -5.88
N GLN A 8 6.17 18.59 -5.14
CA GLN A 8 5.24 17.62 -4.56
C GLN A 8 4.46 16.86 -5.64
N VAL A 9 4.08 17.53 -6.72
CA VAL A 9 3.43 16.88 -7.88
C VAL A 9 4.39 15.89 -8.54
N ALA A 10 5.64 16.29 -8.81
CA ALA A 10 6.64 15.40 -9.40
C ALA A 10 6.92 14.17 -8.52
N LEU A 11 7.10 14.37 -7.21
CA LEU A 11 7.27 13.26 -6.25
C LEU A 11 6.06 12.33 -6.24
N THR A 12 4.85 12.89 -6.28
CA THR A 12 3.61 12.10 -6.33
C THR A 12 3.56 11.26 -7.59
N ALA A 13 3.85 11.84 -8.76
CA ALA A 13 3.86 11.13 -10.03
C ALA A 13 4.89 9.99 -10.04
N THR A 14 6.16 10.29 -9.69
CA THR A 14 7.25 9.31 -9.73
C THR A 14 7.04 8.18 -8.72
N MET A 15 6.66 8.51 -7.48
CA MET A 15 6.42 7.49 -6.45
C MET A 15 5.18 6.65 -6.74
N SER A 16 4.12 7.24 -7.31
CA SER A 16 2.94 6.48 -7.74
C SER A 16 3.31 5.51 -8.86
N ALA A 17 4.01 5.99 -9.89
CA ALA A 17 4.46 5.16 -11.01
C ALA A 17 5.34 4.00 -10.53
N ALA A 18 6.33 4.25 -9.68
CA ALA A 18 7.18 3.21 -9.10
C ALA A 18 6.36 2.18 -8.31
N SER A 19 5.41 2.65 -7.48
CA SER A 19 4.55 1.78 -6.67
C SER A 19 3.67 0.88 -7.55
N ILE A 20 3.06 1.44 -8.60
CA ILE A 20 2.23 0.70 -9.57
C ILE A 20 3.06 -0.32 -10.34
N VAL A 21 4.21 0.09 -10.87
CA VAL A 21 5.10 -0.81 -11.64
C VAL A 21 5.56 -1.97 -10.76
N ILE A 22 5.95 -1.72 -9.52
CA ILE A 22 6.39 -2.76 -8.59
C ILE A 22 5.22 -3.68 -8.19
N ALA A 23 3.99 -3.14 -8.06
CA ALA A 23 2.80 -3.94 -7.84
C ALA A 23 2.58 -4.93 -9.00
N TYR A 24 2.65 -4.48 -10.25
CA TYR A 24 2.48 -5.35 -11.42
C TYR A 24 3.68 -6.26 -11.71
N SER A 25 4.90 -5.82 -11.42
CA SER A 25 6.13 -6.60 -11.68
C SER A 25 6.19 -7.88 -10.86
N LYS A 26 5.47 -7.96 -9.73
CA LYS A 26 5.27 -9.20 -8.98
C LYS A 26 4.58 -10.28 -9.82
N GLY A 27 3.63 -9.88 -10.68
CA GLY A 27 2.99 -10.78 -11.64
C GLY A 27 3.95 -11.33 -12.71
N LEU A 28 5.11 -10.70 -12.90
CA LEU A 28 6.11 -11.09 -13.90
C LEU A 28 7.29 -11.89 -13.31
N ALA A 29 7.66 -11.66 -12.04
CA ALA A 29 8.90 -12.21 -11.47
C ALA A 29 8.72 -13.44 -10.55
N ILE A 30 7.55 -13.62 -9.91
CA ILE A 30 7.30 -14.77 -9.03
C ILE A 30 5.87 -15.30 -9.24
N PRO A 31 5.61 -16.01 -10.36
CA PRO A 31 4.29 -16.57 -10.67
C PRO A 31 3.79 -17.56 -9.61
N SER A 32 4.69 -18.12 -8.80
CA SER A 32 4.40 -19.16 -7.80
C SER A 32 3.91 -18.65 -6.44
N LEU A 33 4.00 -17.34 -6.16
CA LEU A 33 3.56 -16.73 -4.88
C LEU A 33 2.59 -15.54 -5.09
N PRO A 34 1.49 -15.70 -5.86
CA PRO A 34 0.57 -14.60 -6.11
C PRO A 34 -0.11 -14.15 -4.80
N GLY A 35 0.10 -12.89 -4.41
CA GLY A 35 -0.53 -12.28 -3.23
C GLY A 35 0.24 -12.38 -1.91
N VAL A 36 1.36 -13.10 -1.87
CA VAL A 36 2.12 -13.29 -0.62
C VAL A 36 2.96 -12.09 -0.28
N VAL A 37 3.76 -11.59 -1.21
CA VAL A 37 4.72 -10.52 -0.96
C VAL A 37 4.16 -9.27 -1.63
N GLU A 38 4.03 -8.16 -0.90
CA GLU A 38 3.41 -6.90 -1.34
C GLU A 38 4.40 -5.73 -1.09
N PHE A 39 4.68 -4.90 -2.10
CA PHE A 39 5.74 -3.87 -2.06
C PHE A 39 5.20 -2.46 -2.35
N MET A 40 4.00 -2.33 -2.88
CA MET A 40 3.33 -1.06 -3.14
C MET A 40 2.98 -0.35 -1.82
N THR A 41 2.42 -1.04 -0.83
CA THR A 41 2.03 -0.40 0.45
C THR A 41 3.24 0.12 1.21
N VAL A 42 4.38 -0.59 1.20
CA VAL A 42 5.62 -0.09 1.80
C VAL A 42 6.16 1.13 1.05
N LEU A 43 6.07 1.20 -0.28
CA LEU A 43 6.49 2.38 -1.05
C LEU A 43 5.59 3.59 -0.82
N ILE A 44 4.27 3.36 -0.75
CA ILE A 44 3.30 4.40 -0.36
C ILE A 44 3.64 4.92 1.04
N PHE A 45 3.90 4.04 2.00
CA PHE A 45 4.34 4.43 3.34
C PHE A 45 5.63 5.25 3.33
N ILE A 46 6.66 4.79 2.59
CA ILE A 46 7.95 5.50 2.47
C ILE A 46 7.75 6.90 1.87
N SER A 47 6.87 7.04 0.87
CA SER A 47 6.58 8.33 0.25
C SER A 47 6.04 9.33 1.27
N GLY A 48 5.17 8.89 2.18
CA GLY A 48 4.71 9.69 3.31
C GLY A 48 5.81 9.96 4.33
N PHE A 49 6.62 8.94 4.65
CA PHE A 49 7.69 9.04 5.63
C PHE A 49 8.77 10.06 5.22
N CYS A 50 9.12 10.10 3.93
CA CYS A 50 10.17 10.95 3.39
C CYS A 50 9.66 12.31 2.91
N PHE A 51 8.45 12.39 2.34
CA PHE A 51 7.97 13.60 1.65
C PHE A 51 6.72 14.23 2.29
N GLY A 52 6.24 13.66 3.39
CA GLY A 52 5.17 14.21 4.21
C GLY A 52 3.76 13.79 3.80
N ARG A 53 2.79 14.21 4.61
CA ARG A 53 1.42 13.69 4.60
C ARG A 53 0.69 13.88 3.26
N LEU A 54 0.84 15.05 2.63
CA LEU A 54 0.14 15.35 1.38
C LEU A 54 0.64 14.49 0.23
N VAL A 55 1.97 14.37 0.05
CA VAL A 55 2.56 13.53 -0.97
C VAL A 55 2.23 12.07 -0.71
N GLY A 56 2.42 11.58 0.53
CA GLY A 56 2.10 10.21 0.88
C GLY A 56 0.65 9.83 0.62
N ALA A 57 -0.29 10.68 1.04
CA ALA A 57 -1.72 10.43 0.81
C ALA A 57 -2.05 10.40 -0.69
N ALA A 58 -1.53 11.36 -1.47
CA ALA A 58 -1.78 11.42 -2.90
C ALA A 58 -1.19 10.21 -3.65
N VAL A 59 0.03 9.79 -3.29
CA VAL A 59 0.66 8.58 -3.84
C VAL A 59 -0.21 7.35 -3.54
N GLY A 60 -0.68 7.22 -2.30
CA GLY A 60 -1.55 6.12 -1.91
C GLY A 60 -2.87 6.06 -2.67
N VAL A 61 -3.55 7.21 -2.81
CA VAL A 61 -4.79 7.32 -3.59
C VAL A 61 -4.53 6.94 -5.05
N VAL A 62 -3.55 7.58 -5.70
CA VAL A 62 -3.29 7.40 -7.13
C VAL A 62 -2.84 5.97 -7.43
N ALA A 63 -1.84 5.47 -6.70
CA ALA A 63 -1.28 4.15 -6.95
C ALA A 63 -2.32 3.05 -6.79
N LEU A 64 -3.06 3.07 -5.68
CA LEU A 64 -4.02 2.01 -5.40
C LEU A 64 -5.28 2.11 -6.27
N THR A 65 -5.72 3.32 -6.63
CA THR A 65 -6.81 3.50 -7.61
C THR A 65 -6.44 2.93 -8.97
N ILE A 66 -5.26 3.26 -9.50
CA ILE A 66 -4.81 2.74 -10.80
C ILE A 66 -4.59 1.22 -10.75
N TYR A 67 -4.02 0.72 -9.66
CA TYR A 67 -3.84 -0.71 -9.45
C TYR A 67 -5.18 -1.47 -9.49
N MET A 68 -6.20 -0.94 -8.81
CA MET A 68 -7.53 -1.57 -8.76
C MET A 68 -8.34 -1.44 -10.05
N LEU A 69 -8.09 -0.39 -10.85
CA LEU A 69 -8.75 -0.20 -12.15
C LEU A 69 -8.19 -1.12 -13.25
N ILE A 70 -6.96 -1.62 -13.10
CA ILE A 70 -6.29 -2.43 -14.11
C ILE A 70 -5.80 -3.75 -13.48
N PRO A 71 -6.71 -4.62 -12.98
CA PRO A 71 -6.36 -5.76 -12.14
C PRO A 71 -5.46 -6.82 -12.79
N TYR A 72 -5.16 -6.73 -14.11
CA TYR A 72 -4.28 -7.67 -14.78
C TYR A 72 -3.38 -6.96 -15.82
N PRO A 73 -2.04 -7.16 -15.78
CA PRO A 73 -1.10 -6.45 -16.67
C PRO A 73 -1.25 -6.79 -18.16
N PHE A 74 -2.01 -7.84 -18.50
CA PHE A 74 -2.24 -8.28 -19.88
C PHE A 74 -3.65 -8.03 -20.40
N ALA A 75 -4.55 -7.47 -19.59
CA ALA A 75 -5.88 -7.13 -20.04
C ALA A 75 -5.94 -5.66 -20.44
N HIS A 76 -6.55 -5.38 -21.59
CA HIS A 76 -6.72 -4.01 -22.09
C HIS A 76 -7.40 -3.13 -21.01
N PRO A 77 -6.83 -1.97 -20.61
CA PRO A 77 -7.35 -1.15 -19.51
C PRO A 77 -8.84 -0.78 -19.65
N ALA A 78 -9.33 -0.59 -20.89
CA ALA A 78 -10.74 -0.30 -21.14
C ALA A 78 -11.70 -1.48 -20.83
N ALA A 79 -11.19 -2.72 -20.74
CA ALA A 79 -12.03 -3.89 -20.45
C ALA A 79 -12.44 -3.99 -18.97
N TRP A 80 -11.71 -3.32 -18.07
CA TRP A 80 -11.87 -3.47 -16.62
C TRP A 80 -12.10 -2.16 -15.86
N LEU A 81 -11.92 -1.02 -16.53
CA LEU A 81 -12.19 0.31 -15.98
C LEU A 81 -13.59 0.46 -15.36
N PHE A 82 -14.54 -0.39 -15.77
CA PHE A 82 -15.94 -0.40 -15.33
C PHE A 82 -16.35 -1.65 -14.53
N SER A 83 -15.43 -2.58 -14.26
CA SER A 83 -15.76 -3.84 -13.56
C SER A 83 -15.64 -3.73 -12.04
N ILE A 84 -14.93 -2.71 -11.54
CA ILE A 84 -14.80 -2.50 -10.11
C ILE A 84 -15.90 -1.60 -9.57
N SER A 85 -16.46 -1.96 -8.42
CA SER A 85 -17.43 -1.14 -7.71
C SER A 85 -16.82 0.21 -7.32
N PRO A 86 -17.49 1.35 -7.60
CA PRO A 86 -17.03 2.67 -7.14
C PRO A 86 -16.84 2.75 -5.62
N ILE A 87 -17.65 1.99 -4.87
CA ILE A 87 -17.53 1.88 -3.41
C ILE A 87 -16.20 1.21 -3.03
N LEU A 88 -15.90 0.06 -3.65
CA LEU A 88 -14.63 -0.62 -3.39
C LEU A 88 -13.44 0.25 -3.79
N LEU A 89 -13.52 0.91 -4.94
CA LEU A 89 -12.47 1.79 -5.42
C LEU A 89 -12.19 2.93 -4.42
N ALA A 90 -13.24 3.57 -3.88
CA ALA A 90 -13.12 4.61 -2.87
C ALA A 90 -12.53 4.08 -1.55
N VAL A 91 -12.97 2.91 -1.09
CA VAL A 91 -12.41 2.26 0.11
C VAL A 91 -10.92 1.96 -0.09
N MET A 92 -10.56 1.37 -1.23
CA MET A 92 -9.16 1.07 -1.55
C MET A 92 -8.34 2.36 -1.62
N ALA A 93 -8.80 3.39 -2.34
CA ALA A 93 -8.10 4.68 -2.39
C ALA A 93 -7.86 5.28 -0.99
N ALA A 94 -8.85 5.20 -0.10
CA ALA A 94 -8.72 5.67 1.28
C ALA A 94 -7.70 4.84 2.08
N LEU A 95 -7.68 3.52 1.91
CA LEU A 95 -6.70 2.64 2.54
C LEU A 95 -5.29 2.86 2.00
N GLY A 96 -5.13 3.18 0.71
CA GLY A 96 -3.86 3.61 0.14
C GLY A 96 -3.39 4.91 0.78
N ALA A 97 -4.29 5.90 0.89
CA ALA A 97 -4.00 7.17 1.57
C ALA A 97 -3.56 6.96 3.02
N MET A 98 -4.19 6.01 3.74
CA MET A 98 -3.87 5.65 5.11
C MET A 98 -2.39 5.27 5.27
N PHE A 99 -1.82 4.42 4.41
CA PHE A 99 -0.40 4.06 4.48
C PHE A 99 0.51 5.29 4.35
N GLY A 100 0.23 6.18 3.39
CA GLY A 100 1.02 7.40 3.19
C GLY A 100 0.90 8.39 4.35
N ILE A 101 -0.30 8.55 4.90
CA ILE A 101 -0.53 9.39 6.09
C ILE A 101 0.20 8.80 7.30
N ALA A 102 0.13 7.49 7.49
CA ALA A 102 0.81 6.79 8.57
C ALA A 102 2.34 6.94 8.45
N GLY A 103 2.91 6.82 7.26
CA GLY A 103 4.32 7.08 7.01
C GLY A 103 4.75 8.46 7.49
N ALA A 104 3.98 9.49 7.15
CA ALA A 104 4.25 10.87 7.57
C ALA A 104 4.07 11.10 9.08
N ALA A 105 3.15 10.37 9.74
CA ALA A 105 2.99 10.43 11.18
C ALA A 105 4.17 9.75 11.89
N VAL A 106 4.56 8.57 11.41
CA VAL A 106 5.65 7.77 11.98
C VAL A 106 7.00 8.46 11.82
N SER A 107 7.23 9.19 10.72
CA SER A 107 8.50 9.91 10.51
C SER A 107 8.78 11.03 11.53
N ARG A 108 7.75 11.49 12.25
CA ARG A 108 7.85 12.46 13.35
C ARG A 108 8.16 11.82 14.70
N ILE A 109 7.82 10.54 14.87
CA ILE A 109 7.91 9.81 16.13
C ILE A 109 9.16 8.93 16.14
N ILE A 110 9.43 8.25 15.03
CA ILE A 110 10.45 7.22 14.92
C ILE A 110 11.62 7.79 14.13
N ARG A 111 12.72 8.02 14.85
CA ARG A 111 13.98 8.45 14.26
C ARG A 111 14.74 7.23 13.72
N PRO A 112 15.49 7.37 12.61
CA PRO A 112 16.32 6.31 12.05
C PRO A 112 17.62 6.11 12.87
N GLU A 113 17.52 6.14 14.20
CA GLU A 113 18.61 5.96 15.16
C GLU A 113 18.62 4.51 15.64
N GLY A 114 19.73 3.79 15.42
CA GLY A 114 19.87 2.37 15.75
C GLY A 114 19.15 1.45 14.76
N LYS A 115 19.91 0.78 13.89
CA LYS A 115 19.38 -0.03 12.77
C LYS A 115 18.33 -1.06 13.20
N ALA A 116 18.58 -1.80 14.28
CA ALA A 116 17.68 -2.86 14.76
C ALA A 116 16.37 -2.30 15.35
N ARG A 117 16.46 -1.26 16.18
CA ARG A 117 15.27 -0.61 16.78
C ARG A 117 14.41 0.04 15.72
N PHE A 118 15.03 0.70 14.73
CA PHE A 118 14.32 1.30 13.61
C PHE A 118 13.61 0.24 12.76
N ALA A 119 14.29 -0.84 12.40
CA ALA A 119 13.70 -1.96 11.66
C ALA A 119 12.53 -2.61 12.41
N LEU A 120 12.69 -2.92 13.70
CA LEU A 120 11.62 -3.48 14.52
C LEU A 120 10.42 -2.54 14.61
N SER A 121 10.67 -1.24 14.77
CA SER A 121 9.61 -0.24 14.85
C SER A 121 8.80 -0.18 13.55
N LEU A 122 9.47 -0.19 12.41
CA LEU A 122 8.79 -0.23 11.11
C LEU A 122 8.07 -1.56 10.89
N ALA A 123 8.61 -2.69 11.36
CA ALA A 123 7.94 -3.99 11.32
C ALA A 123 6.60 -3.96 12.06
N LEU A 124 6.57 -3.46 13.30
CA LEU A 124 5.34 -3.37 14.11
C LEU A 124 4.31 -2.42 13.50
N VAL A 125 4.76 -1.29 12.95
CA VAL A 125 3.90 -0.37 12.20
C VAL A 125 3.33 -1.05 10.96
N GLY A 126 4.18 -1.75 10.19
CA GLY A 126 3.77 -2.49 9.00
C GLY A 126 2.75 -3.57 9.32
N LEU A 127 2.97 -4.33 10.39
CA LEU A 127 2.04 -5.33 10.89
C LEU A 127 0.66 -4.72 11.17
N GLY A 128 0.61 -3.64 11.97
CA GLY A 128 -0.63 -2.98 12.33
C GLY A 128 -1.37 -2.38 11.14
N LEU A 129 -0.65 -1.68 10.25
CA LEU A 129 -1.24 -1.07 9.05
C LEU A 129 -1.77 -2.12 8.08
N THR A 130 -1.03 -3.22 7.88
CA THR A 130 -1.43 -4.29 6.96
C THR A 130 -2.61 -5.06 7.50
N PHE A 131 -2.64 -5.36 8.80
CA PHE A 131 -3.78 -5.98 9.44
C PHE A 131 -5.06 -5.13 9.27
N VAL A 132 -4.96 -3.82 9.53
CA VAL A 132 -6.09 -2.89 9.32
C VAL A 132 -6.49 -2.86 7.85
N TYR A 133 -5.54 -2.80 6.92
CA TYR A 133 -5.80 -2.84 5.48
C TYR A 133 -6.56 -4.09 5.06
N ASP A 134 -6.12 -5.26 5.50
CA ASP A 134 -6.70 -6.54 5.11
C ASP A 134 -8.12 -6.74 5.69
N VAL A 135 -8.35 -6.33 6.95
CA VAL A 135 -9.69 -6.35 7.55
C VAL A 135 -10.61 -5.33 6.87
N MET A 136 -10.16 -4.09 6.68
CA MET A 136 -11.00 -3.03 6.11
C MET A 136 -11.26 -3.22 4.62
N SER A 137 -10.36 -3.88 3.89
CA SER A 137 -10.60 -4.26 2.50
C SER A 137 -11.71 -5.32 2.41
N SER A 138 -11.74 -6.28 3.33
CA SER A 138 -12.84 -7.25 3.47
C SER A 138 -14.18 -6.55 3.72
N VAL A 139 -14.19 -5.53 4.58
CA VAL A 139 -15.37 -4.66 4.80
C VAL A 139 -15.76 -3.95 3.50
N GLY A 140 -14.79 -3.43 2.75
CA GLY A 140 -15.00 -2.82 1.44
C GLY A 140 -15.69 -3.77 0.45
N PHE A 141 -15.26 -5.04 0.39
CA PHE A 141 -15.91 -6.07 -0.42
C PHE A 141 -17.36 -6.31 -0.01
N ALA A 142 -17.64 -6.37 1.30
CA ALA A 142 -19.00 -6.53 1.82
C ALA A 142 -19.94 -5.37 1.42
N LEU A 143 -19.42 -4.14 1.42
CA LEU A 143 -20.17 -2.94 1.04
C LEU A 143 -20.34 -2.82 -0.49
N ALA A 144 -19.39 -3.34 -1.25
CA ALA A 144 -19.31 -3.16 -2.68
C ALA A 144 -20.10 -4.20 -3.49
N TYR A 145 -20.27 -5.41 -2.95
CA TYR A 145 -20.85 -6.53 -3.69
C TYR A 145 -21.96 -7.23 -2.87
N PRO A 146 -23.10 -7.55 -3.52
CA PRO A 146 -24.22 -8.23 -2.85
C PRO A 146 -23.95 -9.71 -2.55
N ALA A 147 -22.78 -10.25 -2.96
CA ALA A 147 -22.38 -11.63 -2.71
C ALA A 147 -22.11 -11.93 -1.23
N PHE A 148 -21.91 -10.90 -0.41
CA PHE A 148 -21.67 -11.04 1.03
C PHE A 148 -22.93 -10.69 1.80
N THR A 149 -23.42 -11.64 2.60
CA THR A 149 -24.62 -11.48 3.44
C THR A 149 -24.32 -10.76 4.76
N SER A 150 -23.05 -10.71 5.17
CA SER A 150 -22.59 -9.95 6.33
C SER A 150 -21.11 -9.59 6.22
N VAL A 151 -20.68 -8.56 6.98
CA VAL A 151 -19.26 -8.19 7.11
C VAL A 151 -18.42 -9.35 7.63
N TRP A 152 -18.97 -10.13 8.57
CA TRP A 152 -18.28 -11.30 9.12
C TRP A 152 -18.01 -12.35 8.05
N GLN A 153 -19.01 -12.64 7.20
CA GLN A 153 -18.83 -13.55 6.07
C GLN A 153 -17.74 -13.04 5.11
N ALA A 154 -17.71 -11.74 4.82
CA ALA A 154 -16.69 -11.16 3.96
C ALA A 154 -15.28 -11.31 4.55
N ILE A 155 -15.09 -11.03 5.84
CA ILE A 155 -13.80 -11.24 6.52
C ILE A 155 -13.39 -12.71 6.44
N VAL A 156 -14.28 -13.65 6.78
CA VAL A 156 -13.92 -15.07 6.72
C VAL A 156 -13.53 -15.50 5.29
N LEU A 157 -14.30 -15.07 4.28
CA LEU A 157 -14.10 -15.48 2.90
C LEU A 157 -12.92 -14.78 2.20
N THR A 158 -12.60 -13.55 2.57
CA THR A 158 -11.55 -12.76 1.90
C THR A 158 -10.27 -12.65 2.73
N PHE A 159 -10.33 -12.60 4.06
CA PHE A 159 -9.16 -12.48 4.95
C PHE A 159 -8.60 -13.83 5.44
N VAL A 160 -9.49 -14.75 5.84
CA VAL A 160 -9.11 -16.01 6.53
C VAL A 160 -9.06 -17.22 5.60
N SER A 161 -9.90 -17.23 4.57
CA SER A 161 -10.18 -18.39 3.72
C SER A 161 -8.94 -19.11 3.21
N LEU A 162 -8.78 -20.36 3.62
CA LEU A 162 -7.73 -21.28 3.17
C LEU A 162 -7.97 -21.83 1.75
N TYR A 163 -9.12 -21.51 1.14
CA TYR A 163 -9.41 -21.88 -0.27
C TYR A 163 -8.59 -21.04 -1.26
N LEU A 164 -8.02 -19.92 -0.79
CA LEU A 164 -7.04 -19.15 -1.54
C LEU A 164 -5.64 -19.70 -1.18
N PRO A 165 -4.76 -19.95 -2.17
CA PRO A 165 -3.40 -20.42 -1.90
C PRO A 165 -2.61 -19.51 -0.94
N TRP A 166 -2.96 -18.21 -0.93
CA TRP A 166 -2.27 -17.16 -0.18
C TRP A 166 -3.28 -16.16 0.41
N PRO A 167 -3.92 -16.48 1.54
CA PRO A 167 -4.90 -15.59 2.15
C PRO A 167 -4.24 -14.32 2.70
N PRO A 168 -4.98 -13.20 2.82
CA PRO A 168 -4.42 -11.95 3.33
C PRO A 168 -3.80 -12.02 4.74
N ILE A 169 -4.17 -13.01 5.57
CA ILE A 169 -3.45 -13.25 6.82
C ILE A 169 -1.94 -13.57 6.60
N VAL A 170 -1.61 -14.27 5.51
CA VAL A 170 -0.22 -14.51 5.09
C VAL A 170 0.42 -13.21 4.60
N HIS A 171 -0.33 -12.39 3.85
CA HIS A 171 0.09 -11.06 3.42
C HIS A 171 0.44 -10.14 4.61
N THR A 172 -0.34 -10.16 5.68
CA THR A 172 -0.01 -9.42 6.92
C THR A 172 1.36 -9.83 7.48
N ALA A 173 1.67 -11.13 7.52
CA ALA A 173 2.94 -11.63 8.05
C ALA A 173 4.13 -11.29 7.15
N THR A 174 3.99 -11.44 5.84
CA THR A 174 5.06 -11.13 4.89
C THR A 174 5.30 -9.63 4.75
N ASN A 175 4.26 -8.80 4.77
CA ASN A 175 4.41 -7.35 4.71
C ASN A 175 5.11 -6.83 5.98
N THR A 176 4.92 -7.49 7.12
CA THR A 176 5.70 -7.21 8.34
C THR A 176 7.20 -7.39 8.10
N VAL A 177 7.60 -8.47 7.42
CA VAL A 177 9.01 -8.73 7.06
C VAL A 177 9.51 -7.68 6.05
N ILE A 178 8.69 -7.29 5.07
CA ILE A 178 9.04 -6.27 4.08
C ILE A 178 9.25 -4.91 4.74
N PHE A 179 8.36 -4.51 5.66
CA PHE A 179 8.52 -3.30 6.45
C PHE A 179 9.76 -3.36 7.36
N ALA A 180 10.13 -4.53 7.88
CA ALA A 180 11.33 -4.69 8.69
C ALA A 180 12.63 -4.58 7.87
N THR A 181 12.61 -5.02 6.60
CA THR A 181 13.83 -5.21 5.79
C THR A 181 14.01 -4.17 4.71
N VAL A 182 12.94 -3.82 3.98
CA VAL A 182 12.97 -2.92 2.82
C VAL A 182 12.82 -1.47 3.25
N ALA A 183 11.85 -1.18 4.13
CA ALA A 183 11.57 0.20 4.52
C ALA A 183 12.77 0.94 5.15
N PRO A 184 13.54 0.35 6.09
CA PRO A 184 14.68 1.04 6.69
C PRO A 184 15.75 1.39 5.65
N VAL A 185 16.02 0.48 4.71
CA VAL A 185 17.04 0.64 3.68
C VAL A 185 16.65 1.74 2.72
N LEU A 186 15.42 1.70 2.20
CA LEU A 186 14.94 2.71 1.25
C LEU A 186 14.81 4.10 1.90
N ILE A 187 14.30 4.19 3.13
CA ILE A 187 14.23 5.46 3.86
C ILE A 187 15.64 6.05 4.04
N ALA A 188 16.61 5.23 4.46
CA ALA A 188 17.99 5.68 4.63
C ALA A 188 18.63 6.11 3.31
N ALA A 189 18.34 5.42 2.20
CA ALA A 189 18.84 5.79 0.87
C ALA A 189 18.22 7.10 0.39
N ILE A 190 16.89 7.26 0.47
CA ILE A 190 16.17 8.45 0.01
C ILE A 190 16.59 9.69 0.81
N ARG A 191 16.73 9.58 2.13
CA ARG A 191 17.15 10.70 3.00
C ARG A 191 18.62 11.12 2.80
N LYS A 192 19.43 10.30 2.14
CA LYS A 192 20.80 10.67 1.74
C LYS A 192 20.86 11.42 0.43
N LEU A 193 19.75 11.49 -0.32
CA LEU A 193 19.73 12.23 -1.57
C LEU A 193 19.85 13.73 -1.28
N PRO A 194 20.67 14.47 -2.05
CA PRO A 194 20.98 15.89 -1.81
C PRO A 194 19.77 16.83 -1.73
N GLU A 195 18.60 16.38 -2.15
CA GLU A 195 17.39 17.20 -2.25
C GLU A 195 16.37 16.98 -1.12
N THR A 196 16.73 16.27 -0.03
CA THR A 196 15.79 16.02 1.09
C THR A 196 15.95 16.96 2.29
N THR A 197 16.93 17.88 2.27
CA THR A 197 17.00 19.00 3.22
C THR A 197 16.10 20.13 2.76
N GLY A 198 14.82 20.02 3.12
CA GLY A 198 13.99 21.21 3.36
C GLY A 198 14.27 21.76 4.75
#